data_AF-A0A9Q3L3E0-F1
#
_entry.id   AF-A0A9Q3L3E0-F1
#
_cell.length_a   1.000
_cell.length_b   1.000
_cell.length_c   1.000
_cell.angle_alpha   90.00
_cell.angle_beta   90.00
_cell.angle_gamma   90.00
#
_symmetry.space_group_name_H-M   'P 1'
#
loop_
_entity.id
_entity.type
_entity.pdbx_description
1 polymer ?
#
loop_
_entity_poly.entity_id
_entity_poly.type
_entity_poly.pdbx_seq_one_letter_code
_entity_poly.pdbx_strand_id
1 'polypeptide(L)'
;MSCNIRTMRDTLVEKGWNPLLPVDHLKKNLLTIHPTAKDFHDMWKRAFYTASKCIAEAKDYNKQRWDKTHMEPDFNEGDQVLVSTLNFNNLKGPKKMRD
;
A
#
# COMPACT_ATOMS: atom_id res chain seq x y z
N MET A 1 4.71 54.81 0.92
CA MET A 1 5.96 54.54 0.17
C MET A 1 5.68 53.40 -0.80
N SER A 2 5.46 53.72 -2.08
CA SER A 2 5.24 52.72 -3.14
C SER A 2 6.59 52.20 -3.60
N CYS A 3 6.89 50.94 -3.29
CA CYS A 3 8.09 50.30 -3.80
C CYS A 3 7.87 49.98 -5.28
N ASN A 4 8.66 50.61 -6.15
CA ASN A 4 8.51 50.49 -7.59
C ASN A 4 9.03 49.12 -8.05
N ILE A 5 8.14 48.14 -8.18
CA ILE A 5 8.44 46.71 -8.45
C ILE A 5 9.29 46.53 -9.73
N ARG A 6 9.25 47.50 -10.65
CA ARG A 6 9.99 47.44 -11.92
C ARG A 6 11.50 47.66 -11.74
N THR A 7 11.91 48.67 -11.00
CA THR A 7 13.35 48.95 -10.74
C THR A 7 14.00 47.89 -9.87
N MET A 8 13.25 47.25 -8.98
CA MET A 8 13.71 46.07 -8.23
C MET A 8 14.04 44.87 -9.13
N ARG A 9 13.28 44.62 -10.21
CA ARG A 9 13.59 43.52 -11.14
C ARG A 9 14.85 43.80 -11.94
N ASP A 10 15.00 45.03 -12.44
CA ASP A 10 16.13 45.39 -13.28
C ASP A 10 17.47 45.25 -12.52
N THR A 11 17.50 45.69 -11.25
CA THR A 11 18.69 45.56 -10.38
C THR A 11 19.01 44.11 -9.97
N LEU A 12 18.03 43.21 -9.95
CA LEU A 12 18.24 41.78 -9.67
C LEU A 12 18.80 41.04 -10.89
N VAL A 13 18.35 41.40 -12.09
CA VAL A 13 18.84 40.84 -13.35
C VAL A 13 20.27 41.30 -13.63
N GLU A 14 20.61 42.57 -13.36
CA GLU A 14 21.99 43.08 -13.44
C GLU A 14 22.95 42.35 -12.49
N LYS A 15 22.44 41.85 -11.36
CA LYS A 15 23.18 40.99 -10.42
C LYS A 15 23.19 39.51 -10.82
N GLY A 16 22.71 39.19 -12.02
CA GLY A 16 22.69 37.83 -12.59
C GLY A 16 21.54 36.95 -12.10
N TRP A 17 20.58 37.50 -11.34
CA TRP A 17 19.47 36.74 -10.79
C TRP A 17 18.25 36.83 -11.70
N ASN A 18 17.95 35.75 -12.42
CA ASN A 18 16.78 35.65 -13.27
C ASN A 18 15.68 34.80 -12.60
N PRO A 19 14.59 35.42 -12.09
CA PRO A 19 13.49 34.70 -11.43
C PRO A 19 12.66 33.83 -12.39
N LEU A 20 12.81 34.01 -13.71
CA LEU A 20 12.14 33.20 -14.74
C LEU A 20 12.97 31.98 -15.14
N LEU A 21 14.21 31.86 -14.67
CA LEU A 21 15.05 30.72 -15.02
C LEU A 21 14.49 29.48 -14.34
N PRO A 22 14.16 28.40 -15.08
CA PRO A 22 13.71 27.16 -14.48
C PRO A 22 14.92 26.40 -13.92
N VAL A 23 15.48 26.89 -12.81
CA VAL A 23 16.68 26.36 -12.15
C VAL A 23 16.51 24.87 -11.84
N ASP A 24 15.29 24.48 -11.43
CA ASP A 24 14.93 23.10 -11.16
C ASP A 24 15.08 22.20 -12.38
N HIS A 25 14.82 22.71 -13.60
CA HIS A 25 14.95 21.93 -14.84
C HIS A 25 16.41 21.72 -15.21
N LEU A 26 17.24 22.73 -14.99
CA LEU A 26 18.69 22.66 -15.22
C LEU A 26 19.35 21.69 -14.21
N LYS A 27 18.82 21.63 -12.98
CA LYS A 27 19.34 20.77 -11.92
C LYS A 27 18.87 19.31 -11.95
N LYS A 28 17.97 18.93 -12.87
CA LYS A 28 17.43 17.55 -12.94
C LYS A 28 18.49 16.47 -13.09
N ASN A 29 19.57 16.78 -13.82
CA ASN A 29 20.64 15.82 -14.12
C ASN A 29 21.90 16.04 -13.27
N LEU A 30 21.89 17.01 -12.35
CA LEU A 30 23.02 17.25 -11.47
C LEU A 30 22.98 16.25 -10.30
N LEU A 31 24.14 15.71 -9.96
CA LEU A 31 24.30 14.84 -8.81
C LEU A 31 24.11 15.66 -7.52
N THR A 32 22.98 15.48 -6.85
CA THR A 32 22.75 16.01 -5.51
C THR A 32 23.41 15.08 -4.50
N ILE A 33 24.57 15.46 -3.98
CA ILE A 33 25.34 14.69 -2.99
C ILE A 33 24.54 14.52 -1.69
N HIS A 34 23.69 15.49 -1.37
CA HIS A 34 22.80 15.45 -0.22
C HIS A 34 21.33 15.54 -0.68
N PRO A 35 20.45 14.67 -0.17
CA PRO A 35 19.03 14.74 -0.48
C PRO A 35 18.45 16.06 0.04
N THR A 36 17.78 16.77 -0.85
CA THR A 36 16.99 17.94 -0.47
C THR A 36 15.67 17.51 0.16
N ALA A 37 14.97 18.42 0.84
CA ALA A 37 13.65 18.13 1.39
C ALA A 37 12.65 17.61 0.34
N LYS A 38 12.78 18.07 -0.91
CA LYS A 38 11.98 17.60 -2.05
C LYS A 38 12.29 16.14 -2.38
N ASP A 39 13.57 15.78 -2.40
CA ASP A 39 14.01 14.41 -2.68
C ASP A 39 13.51 13.45 -1.59
N PHE A 40 13.56 13.86 -0.32
CA PHE A 40 12.99 13.08 0.78
C PHE A 40 11.49 12.86 0.64
N HIS A 41 10.74 13.89 0.23
CA HIS A 41 9.31 13.77 -0.01
C HIS A 41 9.00 12.78 -1.13
N ASP A 42 9.75 12.84 -2.22
CA ASP A 42 9.58 11.93 -3.35
C ASP A 42 9.97 10.49 -2.97
N MET A 43 11.02 10.31 -2.18
CA MET A 43 11.38 9.01 -1.60
C MET A 43 10.26 8.47 -0.69
N TRP A 44 9.73 9.32 0.19
CA TRP A 44 8.64 8.95 1.10
C TRP A 44 7.39 8.52 0.33
N LYS A 45 6.99 9.28 -0.70
CA LYS A 45 5.87 8.91 -1.58
C LYS A 45 6.05 7.54 -2.23
N ARG A 46 7.25 7.26 -2.76
CA ARG A 46 7.55 5.96 -3.38
C ARG A 46 7.48 4.83 -2.35
N ALA A 47 8.07 5.02 -1.18
CA ALA A 47 8.02 4.04 -0.10
C ALA A 47 6.58 3.77 0.36
N PHE A 48 5.78 4.82 0.54
CA PHE A 48 4.38 4.72 0.94
C PHE A 48 3.54 3.99 -0.10
N TYR A 49 3.75 4.29 -1.38
CA TYR A 49 3.09 3.60 -2.49
C TYR A 49 3.42 2.10 -2.53
N THR A 50 4.69 1.74 -2.36
CA THR A 50 5.09 0.33 -2.31
C THR A 50 4.50 -0.38 -1.10
N ALA A 51 4.51 0.26 0.08
CA ALA A 51 3.93 -0.30 1.29
C ALA A 51 2.42 -0.54 1.15
N SER A 52 1.68 0.43 0.60
CA SER A 52 0.23 0.27 0.39
C SER A 52 -0.08 -0.84 -0.62
N LYS A 53 0.71 -0.95 -1.69
CA LYS A 53 0.61 -2.04 -2.67
C LYS A 53 0.86 -3.40 -2.03
N CYS A 54 1.92 -3.56 -1.24
CA CYS A 54 2.21 -4.83 -0.56
C CYS A 54 1.10 -5.25 0.40
N ILE A 55 0.47 -4.29 1.11
CA ILE A 55 -0.67 -4.57 2.00
C ILE A 55 -1.88 -5.07 1.19
N ALA A 56 -2.18 -4.43 0.06
CA ALA A 56 -3.28 -4.84 -0.82
C ALA A 56 -3.04 -6.26 -1.36
N GLU A 57 -1.85 -6.53 -1.89
CA GLU A 57 -1.48 -7.84 -2.42
C GLU A 57 -1.53 -8.93 -1.34
N ALA A 58 -1.06 -8.64 -0.13
CA ALA A 58 -1.12 -9.58 0.99
C ALA A 58 -2.57 -9.90 1.40
N LYS A 59 -3.44 -8.88 1.43
CA LYS A 59 -4.87 -9.06 1.73
C LYS A 59 -5.56 -9.93 0.68
N ASP A 60 -5.31 -9.64 -0.59
CA ASP A 60 -5.91 -10.38 -1.71
C ASP A 60 -5.42 -11.84 -1.75
N TYR A 61 -4.14 -12.06 -1.53
CA TYR A 61 -3.57 -13.41 -1.43
C TYR A 61 -4.21 -14.20 -0.28
N ASN A 62 -4.34 -13.59 0.90
CA ASN A 62 -4.96 -14.25 2.05
C ASN A 62 -6.43 -14.59 1.78
N LYS A 63 -7.17 -13.68 1.14
CA LYS A 63 -8.56 -13.93 0.74
C LYS A 63 -8.65 -15.11 -0.24
N GLN A 64 -7.87 -15.11 -1.32
CA GLN A 64 -7.88 -16.18 -2.31
C GLN A 64 -7.47 -17.53 -1.72
N ARG A 65 -6.47 -17.53 -0.82
CA ARG A 65 -6.04 -18.72 -0.09
C ARG A 65 -7.17 -19.28 0.77
N TRP A 66 -7.89 -18.42 1.49
CA TRP A 66 -9.03 -18.81 2.32
C TRP A 66 -10.17 -19.38 1.48
N ASP A 67 -10.57 -18.67 0.43
CA ASP A 67 -11.65 -19.08 -0.48
C ASP A 67 -11.35 -20.45 -1.12
N LYS A 68 -10.07 -20.72 -1.44
CA LYS A 68 -9.64 -22.01 -2.00
C LYS A 68 -9.72 -23.15 -0.98
N THR A 69 -9.39 -22.91 0.29
CA THR A 69 -9.36 -23.97 1.31
C THR A 69 -10.71 -24.21 1.97
N HIS A 70 -11.61 -23.22 1.95
CA HIS A 70 -12.92 -23.26 2.59
C HIS A 70 -14.05 -23.10 1.57
N MET A 71 -13.87 -23.63 0.36
CA MET A 71 -14.96 -23.70 -0.62
C MET A 71 -16.05 -24.61 -0.06
N GLU A 72 -17.26 -24.07 0.11
CA GLU A 72 -18.40 -24.89 0.49
C GLU A 72 -18.64 -25.92 -0.61
N PRO A 73 -18.66 -27.22 -0.27
CA PRO A 73 -19.00 -28.24 -1.24
C PRO A 73 -20.45 -28.05 -1.69
N ASP A 74 -20.66 -28.05 -3.00
CA ASP A 74 -22.00 -28.02 -3.59
C ASP A 74 -22.59 -29.44 -3.49
N PHE A 75 -23.71 -29.57 -2.79
CA PHE A 75 -24.41 -30.84 -2.61
C PHE A 75 -25.76 -30.76 -3.30
N ASN A 76 -26.05 -31.72 -4.19
CA ASN A 76 -27.37 -31.85 -4.79
C ASN A 76 -28.22 -32.89 -4.05
N GLU A 77 -29.53 -32.73 -4.12
CA GLU A 77 -30.48 -33.71 -3.57
C GLU A 77 -30.27 -35.07 -4.26
N GLY A 78 -29.89 -36.08 -3.47
CA GLY A 78 -29.63 -37.44 -3.96
C GLY A 78 -28.15 -37.82 -4.07
N ASP A 79 -27.21 -36.89 -3.87
CA ASP A 79 -25.78 -37.20 -3.87
C ASP A 79 -25.36 -38.01 -2.63
N GLN A 80 -24.61 -39.09 -2.86
CA GLN A 80 -24.04 -39.89 -1.77
C GLN A 80 -22.79 -39.20 -1.21
N VAL A 81 -22.87 -38.74 0.03
CA VAL A 81 -21.77 -38.08 0.75
C VAL A 81 -21.16 -38.99 1.82
N LEU A 82 -19.83 -39.07 1.83
CA LEU A 82 -19.07 -39.79 2.85
C LEU A 82 -18.97 -38.95 4.12
N VAL A 83 -19.71 -39.36 5.15
CA VAL A 83 -19.62 -38.76 6.48
C VAL A 83 -18.54 -39.48 7.29
N SER A 84 -17.43 -38.79 7.55
CA SER A 84 -16.34 -39.30 8.39
C SER A 84 -16.83 -39.48 9.84
N THR A 85 -16.82 -40.73 10.32
CA THR A 85 -17.28 -41.13 11.67
C THR A 85 -16.30 -40.81 12.80
N LEU A 86 -15.10 -40.29 12.49
CA LEU A 86 -14.08 -39.98 13.50
C LEU A 86 -14.54 -38.92 14.52
N ASN A 87 -15.38 -37.96 14.10
CA ASN A 87 -15.95 -36.93 14.99
C ASN A 87 -17.30 -37.32 15.62
N PHE A 88 -17.86 -38.48 15.27
CA PHE A 88 -19.15 -38.95 15.80
C PHE A 88 -19.04 -39.75 17.11
N ASN A 89 -17.83 -40.09 17.56
CA ASN A 89 -17.64 -40.77 18.84
C ASN A 89 -18.07 -39.93 20.07
N ASN A 90 -18.24 -38.61 19.92
CA ASN A 90 -18.70 -37.73 20.99
C ASN A 90 -20.24 -37.62 21.09
N LEU A 91 -20.99 -38.31 20.22
CA LEU A 91 -22.46 -38.27 20.21
C LEU A 91 -23.12 -39.50 20.86
N LYS A 92 -22.34 -40.46 21.38
CA LYS A 92 -22.90 -41.66 22.04
C LYS A 92 -23.20 -41.45 23.54
N GLY A 93 -24.37 -40.86 23.78
CA GLY A 93 -25.29 -41.19 24.88
C GLY A 93 -24.95 -40.71 26.30
N PRO A 94 -25.97 -40.60 27.19
CA PRO A 94 -25.74 -40.29 28.60
C PRO A 94 -24.93 -41.42 29.26
N LYS A 95 -23.73 -41.10 29.75
CA LYS A 95 -22.93 -42.00 30.59
C LYS A 95 -23.71 -42.27 31.88
N LYS A 96 -24.22 -43.49 32.08
CA LYS A 96 -24.70 -43.90 33.40
C LYS A 96 -23.51 -43.85 34.37
N MET A 97 -23.67 -43.10 35.46
CA MET A 97 -22.75 -43.07 36.58
C MET A 97 -22.64 -44.50 37.12
N ARG A 98 -21.42 -45.04 37.24
CA ARG A 98 -21.20 -46.34 37.89
C ARG A 98 -21.18 -46.12 39.41
N ASP A 99 -21.73 -47.13 40.10
CA ASP A 99 -22.15 -47.21 41.50
C ASP A 99 -21.44 -46.29 42.51
#